data_AF-A0A0C2M0S2-F1
#
_entry.id   AF-A0A0C2M0S2-F1
#
_cell.length_a   1.000
_cell.length_b   1.000
_cell.length_c   1.000
_cell.angle_alpha   90.00
_cell.angle_beta   90.00
_cell.angle_gamma   90.00
#
_symmetry.space_group_name_H-M   'P 1'
#
loop_
_entity.id
_entity.type
_entity.pdbx_description
1 polymer ?
#
loop_
_entity_poly.entity_id
_entity_poly.type
_entity_poly.pdbx_seq_one_letter_code
_entity_poly.pdbx_strand_id
1 'polypeptide(L)'
;MFPDTLMIGIEIRKKVSQYAIEKLKYFQGTGIHYNLAFIRSNAMRFLPYYFKKGQLQKIFVMFPDPHFKKRKIKWRILNLNLLDQYAYFLEIGGYLYTITDVEQVYLWILDQFSKHPLFEPLTDQELQSDEIAKNFHNLSDEGKNVEKEGGKTFKAIYKRIEPKVIDS
;
A
#
# COMPACT_ATOMS: atom_id res chain seq x y z
N MET A 1 -1.52 -11.01 -13.92
CA MET A 1 -0.40 -10.95 -12.95
C MET A 1 -0.64 -11.92 -11.78
N PHE A 2 -1.82 -11.96 -11.15
CA PHE A 2 -2.09 -12.90 -10.05
C PHE A 2 -3.50 -13.51 -10.15
N PRO A 3 -3.74 -14.61 -10.89
CA PRO A 3 -5.07 -15.22 -10.99
C PRO A 3 -5.47 -16.00 -9.72
N ASP A 4 -4.49 -16.60 -9.04
CA ASP A 4 -4.73 -17.52 -7.90
C ASP A 4 -4.54 -16.86 -6.53
N THR A 5 -4.23 -15.56 -6.49
CA THR A 5 -4.03 -14.82 -5.24
C THR A 5 -5.26 -14.00 -4.90
N LEU A 6 -5.81 -14.17 -3.70
CA LEU A 6 -6.90 -13.32 -3.23
C LEU A 6 -6.42 -11.90 -2.93
N MET A 7 -7.15 -10.92 -3.43
CA MET A 7 -6.85 -9.50 -3.28
C MET A 7 -8.06 -8.78 -2.67
N ILE A 8 -7.79 -7.79 -1.81
CA ILE A 8 -8.82 -6.99 -1.19
C ILE A 8 -8.47 -5.51 -1.22
N GLY A 9 -9.36 -4.69 -1.78
CA GLY A 9 -9.29 -3.24 -1.71
C GLY A 9 -10.08 -2.71 -0.51
N ILE A 10 -9.50 -1.77 0.23
CA ILE A 10 -10.13 -1.13 1.39
C ILE A 10 -10.24 0.38 1.13
N GLU A 11 -11.47 0.90 1.09
CA GLU A 11 -11.73 2.32 0.83
C GLU A 11 -12.79 2.84 1.81
N ILE A 12 -12.56 4.01 2.42
CA ILE A 12 -13.47 4.57 3.43
C ILE A 12 -14.61 5.38 2.81
N ARG A 13 -14.36 6.03 1.67
CA ARG A 13 -15.28 6.95 0.98
C ARG A 13 -16.38 6.15 0.28
N LYS A 14 -17.63 6.36 0.72
CA LYS A 14 -18.80 5.65 0.19
C LYS A 14 -18.86 5.66 -1.34
N LYS A 15 -18.81 6.84 -1.97
CA LYS A 15 -18.92 6.97 -3.43
C LYS A 15 -17.80 6.21 -4.18
N VAL A 16 -16.56 6.30 -3.70
CA VAL A 16 -15.42 5.64 -4.34
C VAL A 16 -15.49 4.12 -4.15
N SER A 17 -15.79 3.66 -2.93
CA SER A 17 -15.96 2.22 -2.67
C SER A 17 -17.10 1.61 -3.49
N GLN A 18 -18.21 2.35 -3.65
CA GLN A 18 -19.35 1.90 -4.44
C GLN A 18 -18.98 1.79 -5.92
N TYR A 19 -18.31 2.80 -6.48
CA TYR A 19 -17.80 2.76 -7.86
C TYR A 19 -16.87 1.56 -8.09
N ALA A 20 -15.92 1.31 -7.19
CA ALA A 20 -15.01 0.17 -7.29
C ALA A 20 -15.74 -1.19 -7.27
N ILE A 21 -16.73 -1.34 -6.37
CA ILE A 21 -17.55 -2.55 -6.26
C ILE A 21 -18.40 -2.76 -7.53
N GLU A 22 -19.02 -1.70 -8.06
CA GLU A 22 -19.84 -1.77 -9.29
C GLU A 22 -18.97 -2.12 -10.51
N LYS A 23 -17.79 -1.50 -10.62
CA LYS A 23 -16.80 -1.81 -11.67
C LYS A 23 -16.32 -3.26 -11.59
N LEU A 24 -16.04 -3.77 -10.39
CA LEU A 24 -15.67 -5.17 -10.18
C LEU A 24 -16.79 -6.13 -10.60
N LYS A 25 -18.04 -5.85 -10.21
CA LYS A 25 -19.21 -6.68 -10.60
C LYS A 25 -19.38 -6.76 -12.11
N TYR A 26 -19.16 -5.65 -12.82
CA TYR A 26 -19.19 -5.64 -14.28
C TYR A 26 -18.17 -6.63 -14.87
N PHE A 27 -16.91 -6.59 -14.43
CA PHE A 27 -15.88 -7.51 -14.92
C PHE A 27 -16.10 -8.97 -14.50
N GLN A 28 -16.66 -9.21 -13.33
CA GLN A 28 -17.05 -10.56 -12.91
C GLN A 28 -18.19 -11.12 -13.77
N GLY A 29 -19.10 -10.26 -14.23
CA GLY A 29 -20.11 -10.62 -15.24
C GLY A 29 -19.51 -11.00 -16.60
N THR A 30 -18.30 -10.53 -16.91
CA THR A 30 -17.56 -10.92 -18.12
C THR A 30 -16.61 -12.10 -17.91
N GLY A 31 -16.67 -12.79 -16.76
CA GLY A 31 -15.86 -13.97 -16.46
C GLY A 31 -14.46 -13.70 -15.92
N ILE A 32 -14.17 -12.49 -15.42
CA ILE A 32 -12.84 -12.07 -14.99
C ILE A 32 -12.86 -11.63 -13.51
N HIS A 33 -11.76 -11.81 -12.77
CA HIS A 33 -11.51 -11.23 -11.43
C HIS A 33 -12.36 -11.76 -10.26
N TYR A 34 -12.55 -13.08 -10.17
CA TYR A 34 -13.18 -13.70 -8.99
C TYR A 34 -12.31 -13.66 -7.72
N ASN A 35 -11.02 -13.38 -7.86
CA ASN A 35 -10.05 -13.31 -6.78
C ASN A 35 -9.86 -11.89 -6.19
N LEU A 36 -10.71 -10.93 -6.55
CA LEU A 36 -10.66 -9.56 -6.05
C LEU A 36 -11.98 -9.21 -5.34
N ALA A 37 -11.86 -8.55 -4.18
CA ALA A 37 -12.99 -7.98 -3.46
C ALA A 37 -12.71 -6.54 -3.01
N PHE A 38 -13.75 -5.77 -2.75
CA PHE A 38 -13.65 -4.44 -2.14
C PHE A 38 -14.51 -4.36 -0.89
N ILE A 39 -13.97 -3.75 0.17
CA ILE A 39 -14.72 -3.45 1.39
C ILE A 39 -14.69 -1.96 1.69
N ARG A 40 -15.85 -1.44 2.11
CA ARG A 40 -15.94 -0.08 2.63
C ARG A 40 -15.57 -0.07 4.11
N SER A 41 -14.34 0.31 4.44
CA SER A 41 -13.86 0.30 5.83
C SER A 41 -12.79 1.35 6.10
N ASN A 42 -12.64 1.73 7.36
CA ASN A 42 -11.52 2.54 7.81
C ASN A 42 -10.32 1.63 8.11
N ALA A 43 -9.38 1.55 7.17
CA ALA A 43 -8.17 0.76 7.31
C ALA A 43 -7.38 1.12 8.59
N MET A 44 -7.30 2.40 8.96
CA MET A 44 -6.53 2.81 10.14
C MET A 44 -7.10 2.29 11.48
N ARG A 45 -8.35 1.81 11.50
CA ARG A 45 -9.03 1.30 12.70
C ARG A 45 -9.30 -0.19 12.67
N PHE A 46 -9.63 -0.72 11.49
CA PHE A 46 -10.28 -2.03 11.42
C PHE A 46 -9.42 -3.14 10.81
N LEU A 47 -8.20 -2.86 10.35
CA LEU A 47 -7.29 -3.90 9.84
C LEU A 47 -7.10 -5.10 10.79
N PRO A 48 -6.96 -4.93 12.12
CA PRO A 48 -6.84 -6.07 13.04
C PRO A 48 -8.03 -7.04 13.05
N TYR A 49 -9.21 -6.59 12.58
CA TYR A 49 -10.41 -7.44 12.50
C TYR A 49 -10.49 -8.22 11.19
N TYR A 50 -9.70 -7.85 10.18
CA TYR A 50 -9.70 -8.50 8.87
C TYR A 50 -8.55 -9.48 8.68
N PHE A 51 -7.39 -9.21 9.32
CA PHE A 51 -6.17 -9.95 9.03
C PHE A 51 -5.54 -10.57 10.28
N LYS A 52 -5.09 -11.80 10.12
CA LYS A 52 -4.26 -12.53 11.09
C LYS A 52 -2.79 -12.17 10.91
N LYS A 53 -1.96 -12.59 11.87
CA LYS A 53 -0.51 -12.43 11.81
C LYS A 53 0.04 -13.09 10.53
N GLY A 54 0.87 -12.37 9.78
CA GLY A 54 1.55 -12.89 8.60
C GLY A 54 0.63 -13.39 7.47
N GLN A 55 -0.63 -12.96 7.44
CA GLN A 55 -1.59 -13.40 6.41
C GLN A 55 -1.35 -12.74 5.05
N LEU A 56 -0.78 -11.54 5.04
CA LEU A 56 -0.58 -10.75 3.82
C LEU A 56 0.82 -10.98 3.28
N GLN A 57 0.92 -11.07 1.95
CA GLN A 57 2.20 -11.11 1.24
C GLN A 57 2.60 -9.73 0.70
N LYS A 58 1.61 -8.91 0.35
CA LYS A 58 1.79 -7.59 -0.25
C LYS A 58 0.75 -6.60 0.30
N ILE A 59 1.20 -5.40 0.65
CA ILE A 59 0.35 -4.26 1.01
C ILE A 59 0.62 -3.13 0.03
N PHE A 60 -0.44 -2.50 -0.47
CA PHE A 60 -0.36 -1.37 -1.40
C PHE A 60 -0.97 -0.13 -0.76
N VAL A 61 -0.20 0.96 -0.68
CA VAL A 61 -0.67 2.27 -0.26
C VAL A 61 -0.37 3.27 -1.38
N MET A 62 -1.38 3.56 -2.19
CA MET A 62 -1.24 4.38 -3.39
C MET A 62 -1.91 5.74 -3.18
N PHE A 63 -1.19 6.81 -3.48
CA PHE A 63 -1.66 8.20 -3.42
C PHE A 63 -2.40 8.55 -2.10
N PRO A 64 -1.78 8.28 -0.93
CA PRO A 64 -2.42 8.53 0.35
C PRO A 64 -2.65 10.04 0.57
N ASP A 65 -3.70 10.40 1.32
CA ASP A 65 -4.01 11.80 1.61
C ASP A 65 -2.81 12.49 2.29
N PRO A 66 -2.33 13.62 1.74
CA PRO A 66 -1.12 14.28 2.22
C PRO A 66 -1.26 14.93 3.60
N HIS A 67 -2.48 15.27 4.02
CA HIS A 67 -2.78 15.91 5.30
C HIS A 67 -1.82 17.06 5.68
N PHE A 68 -1.66 18.06 4.80
CA PHE A 68 -0.69 19.16 4.92
C PHE A 68 -0.73 19.96 6.23
N LYS A 69 -1.88 20.04 6.90
CA LYS A 69 -2.02 20.82 8.15
C LYS A 69 -1.28 20.11 9.28
N LYS A 70 -0.36 20.79 9.99
CA LYS A 70 0.44 20.23 11.11
C LYS A 70 -0.37 19.35 12.07
N ARG A 71 -1.54 19.83 12.52
CA ARG A 71 -2.45 19.09 13.43
C ARG A 71 -2.98 17.75 12.89
N LYS A 72 -2.93 17.55 11.56
CA LYS A 72 -3.42 16.36 10.85
C LYS A 72 -2.31 15.43 10.40
N ILE A 73 -1.03 15.73 10.64
CA ILE A 73 0.09 14.85 10.23
C ILE A 73 -0.07 13.43 10.82
N LYS A 74 -0.56 13.31 12.06
CA LYS A 74 -0.87 12.01 12.71
C LYS A 74 -1.95 11.17 12.01
N TRP A 75 -2.64 11.73 11.01
CA TRP A 75 -3.71 11.06 10.27
C TRP A 75 -3.16 10.41 9.00
N ARG A 76 -1.87 10.64 8.66
CA ARG A 76 -1.22 9.97 7.54
C ARG A 76 -1.22 8.47 7.80
N ILE A 77 -1.62 7.70 6.79
CA ILE A 77 -1.77 6.25 6.86
C ILE A 77 -0.41 5.52 6.99
N LEU A 78 0.68 6.17 6.62
CA LEU A 78 2.05 5.68 6.83
C LEU A 78 2.65 6.41 8.03
N ASN A 79 2.38 5.90 9.24
CA ASN A 79 2.97 6.38 10.49
C ASN A 79 3.40 5.17 11.34
N LEU A 80 4.30 5.37 12.30
CA LEU A 80 4.87 4.28 13.11
C LEU A 80 3.83 3.29 13.68
N ASN A 81 2.75 3.78 14.30
CA ASN A 81 1.72 2.90 14.89
C ASN A 81 1.00 2.02 13.85
N LEU A 82 0.84 2.51 12.62
CA LEU A 82 0.28 1.72 11.52
C LEU A 82 1.31 0.81 10.88
N LEU A 83 2.59 1.22 10.84
CA LEU A 83 3.68 0.36 10.41
C LEU A 83 3.79 -0.88 11.32
N ASP A 84 3.59 -0.75 12.64
CA ASP A 84 3.53 -1.90 13.56
C ASP A 84 2.42 -2.89 13.17
N GLN A 85 1.24 -2.37 12.82
CA GLN A 85 0.12 -3.19 12.38
C GLN A 85 0.40 -3.86 11.03
N TYR A 86 0.93 -3.12 10.06
CA TYR A 86 1.35 -3.70 8.78
C TYR A 86 2.40 -4.78 8.97
N ALA A 87 3.36 -4.55 9.87
CA ALA A 87 4.38 -5.51 10.22
C ALA A 87 3.83 -6.77 10.89
N TYR A 88 2.70 -6.67 11.61
CA TYR A 88 2.01 -7.82 12.18
C TYR A 88 1.25 -8.62 11.11
N PHE A 89 0.53 -7.96 10.19
CA PHE A 89 -0.26 -8.65 9.15
C PHE A 89 0.58 -9.20 8.00
N LEU A 90 1.72 -8.58 7.70
CA LEU A 90 2.59 -8.94 6.59
C LEU A 90 3.54 -10.06 7.00
N GLU A 91 3.68 -11.09 6.17
CA GLU A 91 4.65 -12.17 6.36
C GLU A 91 6.09 -11.65 6.27
N ILE A 92 7.04 -12.35 6.90
CA ILE A 92 8.47 -12.07 6.72
C ILE A 92 8.82 -12.27 5.24
N GLY A 93 9.53 -11.33 4.65
CA GLY A 93 9.81 -11.27 3.22
C GLY A 93 8.68 -10.65 2.38
N GLY A 94 7.52 -10.37 2.97
CA GLY A 94 6.43 -9.66 2.30
C GLY A 94 6.76 -8.20 2.02
N TYR A 95 6.02 -7.58 1.10
CA TYR A 95 6.33 -6.24 0.57
C TYR A 95 5.26 -5.20 0.86
N LEU A 96 5.68 -3.99 1.18
CA LEU A 96 4.83 -2.81 1.32
C LEU A 96 5.19 -1.80 0.23
N TYR A 97 4.29 -1.64 -0.73
CA TYR A 97 4.45 -0.77 -1.89
C TYR A 97 3.78 0.57 -1.63
N THR A 98 4.55 1.66 -1.76
CA THR A 98 4.02 3.03 -1.64
C THR A 98 4.33 3.85 -2.88
N ILE A 99 3.36 4.68 -3.28
CA ILE A 99 3.53 5.66 -4.35
C ILE A 99 2.72 6.93 -4.04
N THR A 100 3.29 8.09 -4.34
CA THR A 100 2.63 9.39 -4.21
C THR A 100 3.19 10.38 -5.23
N ASP A 101 2.41 11.38 -5.60
CA ASP A 101 2.78 12.55 -6.39
C ASP A 101 3.25 13.74 -5.52
N VAL A 102 3.17 13.61 -4.19
CA VAL A 102 3.52 14.68 -3.25
C VAL A 102 4.87 14.39 -2.58
N GLU A 103 5.90 15.16 -2.93
CA GLU A 103 7.25 15.00 -2.39
C GLU A 103 7.30 15.04 -0.85
N GLN A 104 6.54 15.94 -0.22
CA GLN A 104 6.49 16.03 1.24
C GLN A 104 5.91 14.76 1.90
N VAL A 105 5.00 14.07 1.21
CA VAL A 105 4.48 12.77 1.67
C VAL A 105 5.55 11.71 1.49
N TYR A 106 6.24 11.70 0.35
CA TYR A 106 7.36 10.79 0.11
C TYR A 106 8.46 10.91 1.18
N LEU A 107 8.93 12.12 1.47
CA LEU A 107 9.93 12.36 2.52
C LEU A 107 9.46 11.89 3.90
N TRP A 108 8.16 12.06 4.19
CA TRP A 108 7.57 11.54 5.41
C TRP A 108 7.57 10.00 5.45
N ILE A 109 7.26 9.34 4.34
CA ILE A 109 7.34 7.89 4.24
C ILE A 109 8.76 7.42 4.56
N LEU A 110 9.78 8.01 3.93
CA LEU A 110 11.18 7.67 4.19
C LEU A 110 11.54 7.83 5.69
N ASP A 111 11.11 8.93 6.31
CA ASP A 111 11.34 9.21 7.73
C ASP A 111 10.65 8.20 8.67
N GLN A 112 9.43 7.77 8.37
CA GLN A 112 8.71 6.82 9.21
C GLN A 112 9.30 5.41 9.09
N PHE A 113 9.68 4.99 7.90
CA PHE A 113 10.29 3.67 7.68
C PHE A 113 11.72 3.58 8.24
N SER A 114 12.52 4.64 8.16
CA SER A 114 13.88 4.65 8.74
C SER A 114 13.88 4.46 10.26
N LYS A 115 12.77 4.78 10.93
CA LYS A 115 12.55 4.62 12.37
C LYS A 115 11.98 3.26 12.76
N HIS A 116 11.56 2.44 11.79
CA HIS A 116 10.84 1.20 12.06
C HIS A 116 11.77 -0.01 11.89
N PRO A 117 12.04 -0.81 12.95
CA PRO A 117 13.10 -1.83 12.95
C PRO A 117 12.81 -3.08 12.12
N LEU A 118 11.64 -3.11 11.50
CA LEU A 118 10.97 -4.30 10.97
C LEU A 118 10.72 -4.19 9.45
N PHE A 119 11.26 -3.14 8.83
CA PHE A 119 11.23 -2.93 7.39
C PHE A 119 12.59 -2.50 6.87
N GLU A 120 12.95 -2.96 5.67
CA GLU A 120 14.13 -2.50 4.93
C GLU A 120 13.71 -2.00 3.54
N PRO A 121 14.32 -0.91 3.02
CA PRO A 121 14.07 -0.49 1.65
C PRO A 121 14.63 -1.52 0.67
N LEU A 122 13.95 -1.74 -0.46
CA LEU A 122 14.51 -2.56 -1.53
C LEU A 122 15.72 -1.89 -2.17
N THR A 123 16.70 -2.70 -2.53
CA THR A 123 17.85 -2.28 -3.33
C THR A 123 17.42 -1.96 -4.77
N ASP A 124 18.25 -1.20 -5.50
CA ASP A 124 17.98 -0.90 -6.91
C ASP A 124 17.84 -2.18 -7.77
N GLN A 125 18.62 -3.22 -7.46
CA GLN A 125 18.53 -4.51 -8.13
C GLN A 125 17.19 -5.21 -7.86
N GLU A 126 16.73 -5.23 -6.60
CA GLU A 126 15.43 -5.79 -6.25
C GLU A 126 14.29 -5.03 -6.93
N LEU A 127 14.35 -3.69 -6.94
CA LEU A 127 13.38 -2.83 -7.64
C LEU A 127 13.36 -3.10 -9.16
N GLN A 128 14.51 -3.37 -9.77
CA GLN A 128 14.62 -3.75 -11.18
C GLN A 128 14.20 -5.20 -11.45
N SER A 129 14.12 -6.07 -10.44
CA SER A 129 13.63 -7.43 -10.61
C SER A 129 12.12 -7.54 -10.43
N ASP A 130 11.51 -6.65 -9.63
CA ASP A 130 10.10 -6.67 -9.30
C ASP A 130 9.22 -6.04 -10.42
N GLU A 131 8.35 -6.86 -11.04
CA GLU A 131 7.45 -6.43 -12.12
C GLU A 131 6.41 -5.38 -11.69
N ILE A 132 5.97 -5.44 -10.43
CA ILE A 132 5.04 -4.45 -9.86
C ILE A 132 5.78 -3.13 -9.72
N ALA A 133 6.98 -3.14 -9.14
CA ALA A 133 7.81 -1.96 -8.90
C ALA A 133 8.15 -1.20 -10.19
N LYS A 134 8.36 -1.92 -11.29
CA LYS A 134 8.55 -1.34 -12.64
C LYS A 134 7.32 -0.58 -13.11
N ASN A 135 6.15 -1.20 -13.01
CA ASN A 135 4.91 -0.70 -13.59
C ASN A 135 4.07 0.15 -12.64
N PHE A 136 4.54 0.38 -11.41
CA PHE A 136 3.70 0.84 -10.30
C PHE A 136 2.96 2.17 -10.57
N HIS A 137 3.60 3.10 -11.30
CA HIS A 137 3.03 4.38 -11.69
C HIS A 137 1.80 4.25 -12.61
N ASN A 138 1.66 3.14 -13.33
CA ASN A 138 0.58 2.89 -14.28
C ASN A 138 -0.51 1.95 -13.75
N LEU A 139 -0.45 1.58 -12.47
CA LEU A 139 -1.39 0.63 -11.85
C LEU A 139 -2.65 1.28 -11.26
N SER A 140 -2.72 2.62 -11.14
CA SER A 140 -3.95 3.33 -10.73
C SER A 140 -4.36 4.43 -11.71
N ASP A 141 -5.61 4.87 -11.60
CA ASP A 141 -6.12 5.99 -12.38
C ASP A 141 -5.41 7.30 -12.03
N GLU A 142 -5.08 7.54 -10.76
CA GLU A 142 -4.28 8.68 -10.30
C GLU A 142 -2.89 8.71 -10.93
N GLY A 143 -2.17 7.59 -10.95
CA GLY A 143 -0.82 7.54 -11.53
C GLY A 143 -0.82 7.84 -13.02
N LYS A 144 -1.79 7.30 -13.76
CA LYS A 144 -2.00 7.62 -15.20
C LYS A 144 -2.34 9.09 -15.42
N ASN A 145 -3.09 9.72 -14.52
CA ASN A 145 -3.42 11.14 -14.62
C ASN A 145 -2.18 12.02 -14.38
N VAL A 146 -1.36 11.69 -13.38
CA VAL A 146 -0.10 12.40 -13.11
C VAL A 146 0.84 12.33 -14.32
N GLU A 147 0.97 11.17 -14.95
CA GLU A 147 1.79 11.01 -16.16
C GLU A 147 1.28 11.89 -17.32
N LYS A 148 -0.05 11.90 -17.56
CA LYS A 148 -0.68 12.74 -18.59
C LYS A 148 -0.44 14.23 -18.36
N GLU A 149 -0.39 14.66 -17.11
CA GLU A 149 -0.15 16.05 -16.71
C GLU A 149 1.35 16.40 -16.67
N GLY A 150 2.25 15.46 -17.00
CA GLY A 150 3.70 15.65 -16.92
C GLY A 150 4.23 15.76 -15.49
N GLY A 151 3.44 15.33 -14.50
CA GLY A 151 3.79 15.33 -13.10
C GLY A 151 4.76 14.19 -12.74
N LYS A 152 5.43 14.34 -11.59
CA LYS A 152 6.37 13.34 -11.07
C LYS A 152 5.70 12.49 -9.99
N THR A 153 5.97 11.19 -10.02
CA THR A 153 5.63 10.27 -8.92
C THR A 153 6.87 9.83 -8.16
N PHE A 154 6.69 9.54 -6.88
CA PHE A 154 7.71 9.10 -5.95
C PHE A 154 7.25 7.77 -5.36
N LYS A 155 8.10 6.73 -5.51
CA LYS A 155 7.83 5.38 -5.01
C LYS A 155 8.83 5.01 -3.92
N ALA A 156 8.35 4.35 -2.87
CA ALA A 156 9.19 3.69 -1.87
C ALA A 156 8.60 2.31 -1.58
N ILE A 157 9.40 1.28 -1.70
CA ILE A 157 8.99 -0.11 -1.48
C ILE A 157 9.86 -0.69 -0.39
N TYR A 158 9.22 -1.35 0.57
CA TYR A 158 9.88 -1.90 1.74
C TYR A 158 9.57 -3.38 1.89
N LYS A 159 10.57 -4.15 2.29
CA LYS A 159 10.48 -5.56 2.61
C LYS A 159 10.36 -5.74 4.11
N ARG A 160 9.48 -6.65 4.53
CA ARG A 160 9.31 -7.05 5.93
C ARG A 160 10.46 -7.96 6.33
N ILE A 161 11.17 -7.61 7.41
CA ILE A 161 12.31 -8.40 7.91
C ILE A 161 12.02 -9.01 9.27
N GLU A 162 12.80 -10.02 9.64
CA GLU A 162 12.77 -10.52 11.02
C GLU A 162 13.23 -9.44 12.00
N PRO A 163 12.72 -9.44 13.25
CA PRO A 163 13.30 -8.62 14.30
C PRO A 163 14.79 -8.99 14.45
N LYS A 164 15.66 -7.99 14.47
CA LYS A 164 17.07 -8.23 14.78
C LYS A 164 17.15 -8.79 16.21
N VAL A 165 17.68 -9.99 16.35
CA VAL A 165 18.03 -10.54 17.66
C VAL A 165 19.15 -9.65 18.21
N ILE A 166 18.90 -9.00 19.34
CA ILE A 166 19.96 -8.31 20.07
C ILE A 166 20.61 -9.40 20.91
N ASP A 167 21.78 -9.88 20.48
CA ASP A 167 22.61 -10.72 21.34
C ASP A 167 22.97 -9.89 22.58
N SER A 168 22.51 -10.37 23.74
CA SER A 168 22.73 -9.78 25.07
C SER A 168 24.15 -10.00 25.56
#